data_AF-A0AAD1SB56-F1
#
_entry.id   AF-A0AAD1SB56-F1
#
_cell.length_a   1.000
_cell.length_b   1.000
_cell.length_c   1.000
_cell.angle_alpha   90.00
_cell.angle_beta   90.00
_cell.angle_gamma   90.00
#
_symmetry.space_group_name_H-M   'P 1'
#
loop_
_entity.id
_entity.type
_entity.pdbx_description
1 polymer ?
#
loop_
_entity_poly.entity_id
_entity_poly.type
_entity_poly.pdbx_seq_one_letter_code
_entity_poly.pdbx_strand_id
1 'polypeptide(L)'
;MHKSLFNLSSVLKSQHLVAAAGNAQLTLPGLDEQGGTAEVEKQLWLSVCKIHLGLSASKSLIMPAYHSTLQESDTKLVGNMAMLPIRTQFKGPAPRETKDMDIIDEAIYYFKANVFFKNYEIKNEADRTLIYITLYISECLKKLQKCNSKGQGEKEMYTLGITNFPIPGEPGFPLNAMYLKPSSKQEDEMMRGYLQQLRQETGLRLCEKVFDPQTDKPSKWWTCFVKKQFMNKSLSAPGQ
;
A
#
# COMPACT_ATOMS: atom_id res chain seq x y z
N MET A 1 -30.85 -5.01 7.34
CA MET A 1 -29.67 -4.23 6.93
C MET A 1 -28.37 -4.88 7.43
N HIS A 2 -28.04 -6.10 7.02
CA HIS A 2 -26.77 -6.76 7.41
C HIS A 2 -26.44 -7.88 6.41
N LYS A 3 -25.81 -7.55 5.27
CA LYS A 3 -25.34 -8.57 4.29
C LYS A 3 -23.95 -8.26 3.66
N SER A 4 -23.19 -7.28 4.15
CA SER A 4 -21.94 -6.85 3.49
C SER A 4 -20.63 -7.35 4.14
N LEU A 5 -20.67 -7.87 5.39
CA LEU A 5 -19.46 -8.25 6.13
C LEU A 5 -18.95 -9.67 5.85
N PHE A 6 -19.80 -10.56 5.33
CA PHE A 6 -19.47 -11.99 5.17
C PHE A 6 -18.52 -12.32 4.00
N ASN A 7 -18.19 -11.34 3.15
CA ASN A 7 -17.37 -11.59 1.96
C ASN A 7 -15.89 -11.24 2.18
N LEU A 8 -15.56 -10.35 3.14
CA LEU A 8 -14.16 -9.92 3.32
C LEU A 8 -13.24 -11.02 3.86
N SER A 9 -13.77 -11.87 4.76
CA SER A 9 -13.02 -13.01 5.28
C SER A 9 -12.89 -14.13 4.25
N SER A 10 -13.87 -14.32 3.36
CA SER A 10 -13.80 -15.34 2.31
C SER A 10 -12.78 -15.01 1.22
N VAL A 11 -12.56 -13.72 0.89
CA VAL A 11 -11.58 -13.33 -0.13
C VAL A 11 -10.15 -13.32 0.39
N LEU A 12 -9.93 -12.95 1.66
CA LEU A 12 -8.65 -13.15 2.34
C LEU A 12 -8.34 -14.64 2.52
N LYS A 13 -9.36 -15.45 2.83
CA LYS A 13 -9.27 -16.92 2.81
C LYS A 13 -8.91 -17.43 1.41
N SER A 14 -9.52 -16.96 0.32
CA SER A 14 -9.19 -17.46 -1.02
C SER A 14 -7.79 -17.09 -1.51
N GLN A 15 -7.27 -15.89 -1.22
CA GLN A 15 -5.90 -15.54 -1.64
C GLN A 15 -4.81 -16.25 -0.82
N HIS A 16 -5.06 -16.52 0.47
CA HIS A 16 -4.14 -17.30 1.30
C HIS A 16 -4.33 -18.82 1.14
N LEU A 17 -5.54 -19.33 0.88
CA LEU A 17 -5.77 -20.76 0.62
C LEU A 17 -5.24 -21.16 -0.75
N VAL A 18 -5.34 -20.34 -1.80
CA VAL A 18 -4.78 -20.74 -3.12
C VAL A 18 -3.24 -20.86 -3.06
N ALA A 19 -2.58 -20.15 -2.14
CA ALA A 19 -1.15 -20.32 -1.87
C ALA A 19 -0.82 -21.54 -0.98
N ALA A 20 -1.79 -22.07 -0.21
CA ALA A 20 -1.58 -23.16 0.76
C ALA A 20 -2.24 -24.50 0.36
N ALA A 21 -3.23 -24.50 -0.53
CA ALA A 21 -4.07 -25.64 -0.89
C ALA A 21 -3.49 -26.50 -2.03
N GLY A 22 -2.16 -26.55 -2.13
CA GLY A 22 -1.46 -27.52 -2.98
C GLY A 22 -1.43 -28.93 -2.39
N ASN A 23 -1.82 -29.13 -1.12
CA ASN A 23 -1.92 -30.44 -0.49
C ASN A 23 -2.59 -30.33 0.88
N ALA A 24 -3.88 -30.68 1.00
CA ALA A 24 -4.48 -31.34 2.16
C ALA A 24 -6.01 -31.26 2.09
N GLN A 25 -6.63 -32.41 1.86
CA GLN A 25 -8.06 -32.62 1.99
C GLN A 25 -8.37 -32.85 3.48
N LEU A 26 -9.03 -31.91 4.17
CA LEU A 26 -9.55 -32.15 5.52
C LEU A 26 -10.96 -31.56 5.67
N THR A 27 -11.92 -32.46 5.89
CA THR A 27 -13.33 -32.19 6.23
C THR A 27 -13.48 -31.83 7.71
N LEU A 28 -14.31 -30.82 8.04
CA LEU A 28 -14.70 -30.51 9.42
C LEU A 28 -16.24 -30.53 9.59
N PRO A 29 -16.78 -31.07 10.71
CA PRO A 29 -18.21 -31.06 11.03
C PRO A 29 -18.66 -29.76 11.70
N GLY A 30 -19.95 -29.44 11.56
CA GLY A 30 -20.57 -28.16 11.88
C GLY A 30 -20.74 -27.82 13.36
N LEU A 31 -21.00 -26.53 13.62
CA LEU A 31 -21.59 -25.99 14.85
C LEU A 31 -22.11 -24.56 14.60
N ASP A 32 -23.19 -24.24 15.32
CA ASP A 32 -24.21 -23.23 15.02
C ASP A 32 -23.91 -21.79 15.49
N GLU A 33 -24.70 -20.85 14.95
CA GLU A 33 -24.69 -19.41 15.21
C GLU A 33 -25.11 -19.04 16.66
N GLN A 34 -24.33 -18.20 17.34
CA GLN A 34 -24.73 -16.86 17.86
C GLN A 34 -23.75 -16.33 18.92
N GLY A 35 -23.21 -15.12 18.69
CA GLY A 35 -22.60 -14.27 19.73
C GLY A 35 -21.07 -14.32 19.84
N GLY A 36 -20.39 -13.27 19.35
CA GLY A 36 -18.95 -13.03 19.62
C GLY A 36 -17.98 -13.29 18.47
N THR A 37 -18.38 -13.06 17.22
CA THR A 37 -17.69 -13.62 16.04
C THR A 37 -16.27 -13.10 15.77
N ALA A 38 -15.92 -11.85 16.06
CA ALA A 38 -14.60 -11.32 15.69
C ALA A 38 -13.44 -11.78 16.61
N GLU A 39 -13.70 -11.89 17.92
CA GLU A 39 -12.69 -12.39 18.86
C GLU A 39 -12.61 -13.92 18.80
N VAL A 40 -13.75 -14.59 18.61
CA VAL A 40 -13.81 -16.06 18.43
C VAL A 40 -13.15 -16.49 17.11
N GLU A 41 -13.33 -15.78 15.99
CA GLU A 41 -12.61 -16.07 14.74
C GLU A 41 -11.11 -15.83 14.85
N LYS A 42 -10.67 -14.80 15.58
CA LYS A 42 -9.25 -14.53 15.84
C LYS A 42 -8.62 -15.61 16.72
N GLN A 43 -9.35 -16.08 17.74
CA GLN A 43 -8.93 -17.19 18.60
C GLN A 43 -8.93 -18.53 17.86
N LEU A 44 -9.89 -18.76 16.95
CA LEU A 44 -9.91 -19.94 16.08
C LEU A 44 -8.74 -19.93 15.09
N TRP A 45 -8.42 -18.79 14.49
CA TRP A 45 -7.26 -18.67 13.60
C TRP A 45 -5.94 -18.91 14.37
N LEU A 46 -5.82 -18.35 15.57
CA LEU A 46 -4.68 -18.58 16.46
C LEU A 46 -4.58 -20.05 16.93
N SER A 47 -5.71 -20.71 17.21
CA SER A 47 -5.75 -22.14 17.58
C SER A 47 -5.44 -23.06 16.41
N VAL A 48 -5.91 -22.76 15.19
CA VAL A 48 -5.57 -23.52 13.98
C VAL A 48 -4.07 -23.38 13.66
N CYS A 49 -3.49 -22.18 13.81
CA CYS A 49 -2.04 -22.00 13.69
C CYS A 49 -1.24 -22.76 14.76
N LYS A 50 -1.74 -22.84 16.02
CA LYS A 50 -1.10 -23.63 17.08
C LYS A 50 -1.11 -25.13 16.80
N ILE A 51 -2.22 -25.66 16.29
CA ILE A 51 -2.41 -27.11 16.06
C ILE A 51 -1.65 -27.58 14.81
N HIS A 52 -1.59 -26.77 13.74
CA HIS A 52 -0.97 -27.18 12.48
C HIS A 52 0.56 -26.95 12.41
N LEU A 53 1.12 -26.05 13.24
CA LEU A 53 2.55 -25.71 13.21
C LEU A 53 3.36 -26.16 14.43
N GLY A 54 2.73 -26.76 15.45
CA GLY A 54 3.44 -27.24 16.64
C GLY A 54 4.23 -26.16 17.38
N LEU A 55 3.82 -24.88 17.27
CA LEU A 55 4.50 -23.78 17.97
C LEU A 55 4.00 -23.68 19.42
N SER A 56 4.89 -24.04 20.34
CA SER A 56 4.77 -23.71 21.77
C SER A 56 4.62 -22.19 21.95
N ALA A 57 3.64 -21.81 22.77
CA ALA A 57 3.18 -20.45 22.97
C ALA A 57 4.19 -19.63 23.78
N SER A 58 5.03 -18.81 23.12
CA SER A 58 5.65 -17.62 23.74
C SER A 58 6.42 -16.74 22.74
N LYS A 59 5.93 -16.53 21.52
CA LYS A 59 6.37 -15.41 20.68
C LYS A 59 5.13 -14.77 20.09
N SER A 60 4.87 -13.52 20.47
CA SER A 60 3.93 -12.68 19.73
C SER A 60 4.36 -12.72 18.26
N LEU A 61 3.55 -13.33 17.39
CA LEU A 61 3.74 -13.25 15.95
C LEU A 61 3.41 -11.82 15.50
N ILE A 62 4.26 -10.87 15.89
CA ILE A 62 4.29 -9.54 15.31
C ILE A 62 4.86 -9.77 13.92
N MET A 63 3.99 -9.97 12.93
CA MET A 63 4.43 -9.95 11.54
C MET A 63 5.06 -8.56 11.32
N PRO A 64 6.35 -8.46 10.97
CA PRO A 64 6.97 -7.17 10.73
C PRO A 64 6.34 -6.53 9.48
N ALA A 65 6.43 -5.21 9.38
CA ALA A 65 6.08 -4.51 8.14
C ALA A 65 6.97 -5.00 6.99
N TYR A 66 6.48 -4.92 5.75
CA TYR A 66 7.23 -5.32 4.56
C TYR A 66 8.11 -4.18 4.07
N HIS A 67 9.39 -4.48 3.87
CA HIS A 67 10.46 -3.58 3.45
C HIS A 67 10.80 -3.73 1.98
N SER A 68 11.36 -2.69 1.38
CA SER A 68 11.80 -2.76 -0.02
C SER A 68 13.07 -3.60 -0.15
N THR A 69 13.08 -4.49 -1.14
CA THR A 69 14.24 -5.34 -1.48
C THR A 69 15.04 -4.85 -2.69
N LEU A 70 14.61 -3.73 -3.30
CA LEU A 70 15.13 -3.25 -4.58
C LEU A 70 16.34 -2.32 -4.46
N GLN A 71 16.91 -2.17 -3.27
CA GLN A 71 18.08 -1.30 -3.08
C GLN A 71 19.36 -1.93 -3.64
N GLU A 72 19.93 -1.30 -4.66
CA GLU A 72 21.23 -1.65 -5.23
C GLU A 72 22.33 -0.71 -4.70
N SER A 73 23.58 -1.16 -4.67
CA SER A 73 24.73 -0.42 -4.10
C SER A 73 24.94 0.97 -4.72
N ASP A 74 24.61 1.14 -6.00
CA ASP A 74 24.84 2.36 -6.77
C ASP A 74 23.57 3.22 -6.93
N THR A 75 22.55 2.97 -6.10
CA THR A 75 21.28 3.71 -6.18
C THR A 75 21.50 5.17 -5.83
N LYS A 76 21.15 6.06 -6.78
CA LYS A 76 21.21 7.52 -6.55
C LYS A 76 20.21 7.91 -5.46
N LEU A 77 20.57 8.91 -4.68
CA LEU A 77 19.71 9.46 -3.63
C LEU A 77 19.20 10.84 -3.99
N VAL A 78 18.02 11.17 -3.50
CA VAL A 78 17.48 12.53 -3.48
C VAL A 78 17.03 12.83 -2.05
N GLY A 79 17.70 13.75 -1.37
CA GLY A 79 17.69 13.85 0.08
C GLY A 79 18.23 12.55 0.70
N ASN A 80 17.38 11.88 1.49
CA ASN A 80 17.65 10.53 2.02
C ASN A 80 16.73 9.46 1.42
N MET A 81 16.06 9.74 0.30
CA MET A 81 15.23 8.79 -0.43
C MET A 81 16.04 8.15 -1.56
N ALA A 82 15.82 6.85 -1.79
CA ALA A 82 16.39 6.18 -2.94
C ALA A 82 15.63 6.57 -4.22
N MET A 83 16.35 7.12 -5.19
CA MET A 83 15.85 7.40 -6.53
C MET A 83 15.91 6.11 -7.36
N LEU A 84 14.97 5.22 -7.08
CA LEU A 84 14.86 3.92 -7.74
C LEU A 84 14.36 4.08 -9.18
N PRO A 85 14.86 3.25 -10.12
CA PRO A 85 14.33 3.21 -11.48
C PRO A 85 12.86 2.80 -11.47
N ILE A 86 12.08 3.36 -12.40
CA ILE A 86 10.66 2.99 -12.58
C ILE A 86 10.33 2.85 -14.06
N ARG A 87 9.39 1.95 -14.38
CA ARG A 87 8.88 1.78 -15.73
C ARG A 87 7.77 2.78 -15.99
N THR A 88 8.07 3.91 -16.62
CA THR A 88 7.07 4.96 -16.83
C THR A 88 7.17 5.62 -18.19
N GLN A 89 6.04 6.11 -18.69
CA GLN A 89 5.98 6.98 -19.87
C GLN A 89 6.02 8.48 -19.49
N PHE A 90 5.87 8.79 -18.20
CA PHE A 90 5.88 10.17 -17.70
C PHE A 90 7.31 10.72 -17.64
N LYS A 91 7.47 11.98 -18.03
CA LYS A 91 8.76 12.68 -17.96
C LYS A 91 9.14 12.93 -16.50
N GLY A 92 10.40 12.69 -16.16
CA GLY A 92 10.93 13.00 -14.84
C GLY A 92 12.37 12.50 -14.66
N PRO A 93 12.96 12.74 -13.48
CA PRO A 93 14.36 12.45 -13.19
C PRO A 93 14.64 10.98 -12.86
N ALA A 94 13.61 10.13 -12.69
CA ALA A 94 13.83 8.72 -12.37
C ALA A 94 14.56 7.99 -13.49
N PRO A 95 15.55 7.12 -13.16
CA PRO A 95 16.15 6.23 -14.14
C PRO A 95 15.10 5.31 -14.79
N ARG A 96 15.36 4.88 -16.02
CA ARG A 96 14.48 3.91 -16.70
C ARG A 96 14.74 2.52 -16.14
N GLU A 97 13.69 1.87 -15.67
CA GLU A 97 13.74 0.46 -15.29
C GLU A 97 13.67 -0.45 -16.52
N THR A 98 14.47 -1.51 -16.52
CA THR A 98 14.48 -2.56 -17.56
C THR A 98 13.86 -3.87 -17.09
N LYS A 99 13.74 -4.05 -15.76
CA LYS A 99 13.11 -5.21 -15.13
C LYS A 99 11.58 -5.09 -15.15
N ASP A 100 10.91 -6.22 -14.92
CA ASP A 100 9.44 -6.30 -14.90
C ASP A 100 8.80 -5.74 -13.63
N MET A 101 9.58 -5.65 -12.54
CA MET A 101 9.15 -5.20 -11.22
C MET A 101 9.92 -3.95 -10.81
N ASP A 102 9.21 -2.92 -10.40
CA ASP A 102 9.77 -1.70 -9.82
C ASP A 102 9.20 -1.38 -8.43
N ILE A 103 9.66 -0.28 -7.83
CA ILE A 103 9.23 0.14 -6.49
C ILE A 103 7.73 0.45 -6.39
N ILE A 104 7.08 0.84 -7.50
CA ILE A 104 5.64 1.13 -7.51
C ILE A 104 4.87 -0.19 -7.47
N ASP A 105 5.30 -1.20 -8.22
CA ASP A 105 4.71 -2.55 -8.16
C ASP A 105 4.88 -3.16 -6.77
N GLU A 106 6.06 -3.02 -6.18
CA GLU A 106 6.35 -3.46 -4.80
C GLU A 106 5.43 -2.74 -3.78
N ALA A 107 5.25 -1.43 -3.92
CA ALA A 107 4.36 -0.65 -3.06
C ALA A 107 2.89 -1.08 -3.17
N ILE A 108 2.40 -1.27 -4.40
CA ILE A 108 1.02 -1.72 -4.64
C ILE A 108 0.81 -3.14 -4.10
N TYR A 109 1.81 -4.01 -4.24
CA TYR A 109 1.78 -5.38 -3.72
C TYR A 109 1.72 -5.41 -2.19
N TYR A 110 2.57 -4.64 -1.51
CA TYR A 110 2.62 -4.60 -0.05
C TYR A 110 1.54 -3.72 0.61
N PHE A 111 0.89 -2.83 -0.13
CA PHE A 111 -0.05 -1.84 0.40
C PHE A 111 -1.08 -2.42 1.37
N LYS A 112 -1.76 -3.50 0.98
CA LYS A 112 -2.86 -4.10 1.76
C LYS A 112 -2.41 -4.60 3.13
N ALA A 113 -1.15 -5.01 3.27
CA ALA A 113 -0.58 -5.40 4.54
C ALA A 113 0.00 -4.17 5.28
N ASN A 114 0.80 -3.36 4.59
CA ASN A 114 1.53 -2.24 5.17
C ASN A 114 0.62 -1.17 5.75
N VAL A 115 -0.56 -0.91 5.16
CA VAL A 115 -1.48 0.15 5.60
C VAL A 115 -2.01 -0.03 7.04
N PHE A 116 -1.94 -1.23 7.63
CA PHE A 116 -2.36 -1.47 9.01
C PHE A 116 -1.29 -1.13 10.06
N PHE A 117 -0.03 -0.99 9.65
CA PHE A 117 1.07 -0.78 10.56
C PHE A 117 1.13 0.69 11.02
N LYS A 118 1.22 0.86 12.34
CA LYS A 118 1.39 2.18 12.99
C LYS A 118 2.86 2.56 13.17
N ASN A 119 3.72 1.55 13.32
CA ASN A 119 5.15 1.69 13.49
C ASN A 119 5.83 1.02 12.29
N TYR A 120 6.76 1.72 11.65
CA TYR A 120 7.56 1.21 10.55
C TYR A 120 9.02 1.57 10.81
N GLU A 121 9.87 0.55 10.93
CA GLU A 121 11.31 0.74 11.05
C GLU A 121 11.92 0.90 9.66
N ILE A 122 12.59 2.02 9.41
CA ILE A 122 13.25 2.29 8.13
C ILE A 122 14.61 1.58 8.15
N LYS A 123 14.77 0.54 7.32
CA LYS A 123 16.03 -0.22 7.23
C LYS A 123 16.96 0.38 6.21
N ASN A 124 16.41 0.96 5.14
CA ASN A 124 17.19 1.43 4.00
C ASN A 124 16.55 2.66 3.34
N GLU A 125 17.22 3.27 2.37
CA GLU A 125 16.75 4.46 1.65
C GLU A 125 15.56 4.14 0.73
N ALA A 126 15.49 2.90 0.21
CA ALA A 126 14.38 2.42 -0.60
C ALA A 126 13.05 2.37 0.17
N ASP A 127 13.09 2.05 1.46
CA ASP A 127 11.93 2.08 2.35
C ASP A 127 11.31 3.48 2.41
N ARG A 128 12.12 4.54 2.37
CA ARG A 128 11.60 5.92 2.37
C ARG A 128 10.80 6.21 1.10
N THR A 129 11.22 5.66 -0.04
CA THR A 129 10.46 5.75 -1.29
C THR A 129 9.19 4.89 -1.20
N LEU A 130 9.28 3.67 -0.66
CA LEU A 130 8.13 2.77 -0.43
C LEU A 130 7.06 3.40 0.47
N ILE A 131 7.47 4.03 1.57
CA ILE A 131 6.60 4.74 2.52
C ILE A 131 5.86 5.87 1.82
N TYR A 132 6.56 6.68 1.02
CA TYR A 132 5.94 7.79 0.29
C TYR A 132 4.85 7.28 -0.67
N ILE A 133 5.15 6.25 -1.46
CA ILE A 133 4.18 5.67 -2.40
C ILE A 133 3.00 5.06 -1.63
N THR A 134 3.24 4.37 -0.51
CA THR A 134 2.18 3.79 0.34
C THR A 134 1.20 4.86 0.86
N LEU A 135 1.74 6.01 1.31
CA LEU A 135 0.90 7.14 1.72
C LEU A 135 0.13 7.72 0.52
N TYR A 136 0.77 7.83 -0.65
CA TYR A 136 0.13 8.34 -1.84
C TYR A 136 -0.99 7.43 -2.36
N ILE A 137 -0.84 6.11 -2.32
CA ILE A 137 -1.90 5.15 -2.65
C ILE A 137 -3.15 5.43 -1.80
N SER A 138 -2.97 5.75 -0.52
CA SER A 138 -4.09 6.10 0.37
C SER A 138 -4.82 7.37 -0.11
N GLU A 139 -4.10 8.39 -0.58
CA GLU A 139 -4.70 9.60 -1.18
C GLU A 139 -5.42 9.30 -2.49
N CYS A 140 -4.84 8.45 -3.35
CA CYS A 140 -5.50 8.01 -4.58
C CYS A 140 -6.83 7.32 -4.27
N LEU A 141 -6.86 6.39 -3.30
CA LEU A 141 -8.08 5.67 -2.93
C LEU A 141 -9.19 6.60 -2.43
N LYS A 142 -8.86 7.68 -1.69
CA LYS A 142 -9.85 8.69 -1.25
C LYS A 142 -10.55 9.37 -2.43
N LYS A 143 -9.81 9.66 -3.51
CA LYS A 143 -10.37 10.25 -4.73
C LYS A 143 -11.12 9.21 -5.57
N LEU A 144 -10.50 8.05 -5.80
CA LEU A 144 -11.05 6.96 -6.62
C LEU A 144 -12.37 6.42 -6.07
N GLN A 145 -12.59 6.44 -4.75
CA GLN A 145 -13.87 6.03 -4.17
C GLN A 145 -15.07 6.83 -4.69
N LYS A 146 -14.87 8.08 -5.11
CA LYS A 146 -15.93 8.97 -5.61
C LYS A 146 -16.12 8.90 -7.13
N CYS A 147 -15.26 8.17 -7.83
CA CYS A 147 -15.32 8.03 -9.29
C CYS A 147 -16.36 6.99 -9.72
N ASN A 148 -17.02 7.22 -10.85
CA ASN A 148 -18.05 6.33 -11.38
C ASN A 148 -17.58 5.48 -12.57
N SER A 149 -16.39 5.76 -13.11
CA SER A 149 -15.77 5.06 -14.25
C SER A 149 -14.25 5.07 -14.16
N LYS A 150 -13.57 4.09 -14.77
CA LYS A 150 -12.10 4.08 -14.89
C LYS A 150 -11.58 5.32 -15.58
N GLY A 151 -12.24 5.75 -16.66
CA GLY A 151 -11.86 6.96 -17.41
C GLY A 151 -11.97 8.25 -16.58
N GLN A 152 -12.94 8.33 -15.65
CA GLN A 152 -12.98 9.43 -14.68
C GLN A 152 -11.83 9.30 -13.66
N GLY A 153 -11.57 8.08 -13.18
CA GLY A 153 -10.46 7.78 -12.28
C GLY A 153 -9.10 8.21 -12.84
N GLU A 154 -8.81 7.88 -14.10
CA GLU A 154 -7.56 8.27 -14.77
C GLU A 154 -7.38 9.81 -14.84
N LYS A 155 -8.44 10.56 -15.13
CA LYS A 155 -8.40 12.04 -15.14
C LYS A 155 -8.16 12.62 -13.75
N GLU A 156 -8.81 12.06 -12.73
CA GLU A 156 -8.61 12.47 -11.33
C GLU A 156 -7.19 12.12 -10.85
N MET A 157 -6.67 10.95 -11.22
CA MET A 157 -5.30 10.54 -10.87
C MET A 157 -4.25 11.41 -11.57
N TYR A 158 -4.46 11.78 -12.83
CA TYR A 158 -3.60 12.73 -13.52
C TYR A 158 -3.57 14.09 -12.80
N THR A 159 -4.75 14.62 -12.45
CA THR A 159 -4.89 15.88 -11.70
C THR A 159 -4.22 15.80 -10.33
N LEU A 160 -4.43 14.70 -9.60
CA LEU A 160 -3.81 14.45 -8.31
C LEU A 160 -2.29 14.32 -8.44
N GLY A 161 -1.78 13.72 -9.51
CA GLY A 161 -0.33 13.58 -9.75
C GLY A 161 0.38 14.92 -9.89
N ILE A 162 -0.27 15.88 -10.56
CA ILE A 162 0.26 17.23 -10.81
C ILE A 162 0.06 18.17 -9.62
N THR A 163 -0.92 17.89 -8.75
CA THR A 163 -1.18 18.67 -7.54
C THR A 163 0.09 18.82 -6.72
N ASN A 164 0.31 20.03 -6.19
CA ASN A 164 1.51 20.35 -5.42
C ASN A 164 1.35 19.80 -4.00
N PHE A 165 2.05 18.70 -3.72
CA PHE A 165 2.15 18.11 -2.39
C PHE A 165 3.36 18.67 -1.65
N PRO A 166 3.28 18.83 -0.32
CA PRO A 166 4.42 19.26 0.47
C PRO A 166 5.54 18.24 0.38
N ILE A 167 6.77 18.71 0.28
CA ILE A 167 7.99 17.87 0.27
C ILE A 167 8.70 17.92 1.64
N PRO A 168 9.64 17.01 1.93
CA PRO A 168 10.49 17.08 3.12
C PRO A 168 11.06 18.48 3.38
N GLY A 169 10.82 19.02 4.57
CA GLY A 169 11.21 20.37 4.99
C GLY A 169 10.08 21.40 4.95
N GLU A 170 8.98 21.14 4.24
CA GLU A 170 7.85 22.07 4.15
C GLU A 170 6.82 21.86 5.28
N PRO A 171 6.13 22.93 5.72
CA PRO A 171 4.98 22.80 6.61
C PRO A 171 3.87 22.03 5.90
N GLY A 172 3.52 20.85 6.43
CA GLY A 172 2.51 19.97 5.86
C GLY A 172 3.01 18.57 5.51
N PHE A 173 4.34 18.38 5.37
CA PHE A 173 4.87 17.04 5.16
C PHE A 173 4.86 16.24 6.49
N PRO A 174 4.14 15.10 6.57
CA PRO A 174 3.84 14.42 7.84
C PRO A 174 5.04 13.71 8.49
N LEU A 175 6.15 13.57 7.77
CA LEU A 175 7.31 12.75 8.11
C LEU A 175 8.64 13.53 8.13
N ASN A 176 8.60 14.85 8.40
CA ASN A 176 9.79 15.70 8.45
C ASN A 176 10.90 15.22 9.41
N ALA A 177 10.58 14.43 10.43
CA ALA A 177 11.58 13.88 11.36
C ALA A 177 12.39 12.71 10.75
N MET A 178 11.90 12.08 9.68
CA MET A 178 12.50 10.88 9.07
C MET A 178 13.07 11.13 7.67
N TYR A 179 12.74 12.27 7.08
CA TYR A 179 13.15 12.66 5.72
C TYR A 179 14.02 13.91 5.78
N LEU A 180 15.08 13.93 4.97
CA LEU A 180 15.94 15.09 4.84
C LEU A 180 15.33 16.07 3.84
N LYS A 181 15.29 17.35 4.23
CA LYS A 181 14.96 18.44 3.32
C LYS A 181 16.01 18.54 2.21
N PRO A 182 15.64 18.97 0.99
CA PRO A 182 16.62 19.23 -0.06
C PRO A 182 17.63 20.29 0.40
N SER A 183 18.90 20.06 0.11
CA SER A 183 20.04 20.88 0.51
C SER A 183 20.30 22.06 -0.44
N SER A 184 19.87 21.95 -1.70
CA SER A 184 20.05 22.96 -2.74
C SER A 184 18.77 23.13 -3.56
N LYS A 185 18.67 24.26 -4.28
CA LYS A 185 17.56 24.51 -5.21
C LYS A 185 17.47 23.44 -6.31
N GLN A 186 18.61 22.95 -6.78
CA GLN A 186 18.66 21.89 -7.79
C GLN A 186 18.10 20.56 -7.23
N GLU A 187 18.43 20.23 -5.98
CA GLU A 187 17.89 19.05 -5.32
C GLU A 187 16.39 19.18 -5.02
N ASP A 188 15.91 20.39 -4.69
CA ASP A 188 14.48 20.68 -4.51
C ASP A 188 13.70 20.40 -5.81
N GLU A 189 14.15 20.95 -6.93
CA GLU A 189 13.54 20.74 -8.25
C GLU A 189 13.58 19.26 -8.66
N MET A 190 14.70 18.58 -8.38
CA MET A 190 14.86 17.15 -8.64
C MET A 190 13.92 16.30 -7.78
N MET A 191 13.78 16.61 -6.49
CA MET A 191 12.88 15.92 -5.58
C MET A 191 11.43 16.09 -6.00
N ARG A 192 11.00 17.33 -6.30
CA ARG A 192 9.64 17.60 -6.79
C ARG A 192 9.34 16.86 -8.09
N GLY A 193 10.30 16.87 -9.03
CA GLY A 193 10.18 16.13 -10.28
C GLY A 193 10.06 14.62 -10.06
N TYR A 194 10.88 14.05 -9.17
CA TYR A 194 10.84 12.62 -8.86
C TYR A 194 9.52 12.22 -8.20
N LEU A 195 9.08 12.96 -7.18
CA LEU A 195 7.82 12.68 -6.49
C LEU A 195 6.62 12.87 -7.41
N GLN A 196 6.62 13.87 -8.30
CA GLN A 196 5.56 14.03 -9.30
C GLN A 196 5.49 12.84 -10.25
N GLN A 197 6.64 12.35 -10.71
CA GLN A 197 6.72 11.19 -11.60
C GLN A 197 6.21 9.93 -10.90
N LEU A 198 6.60 9.69 -9.65
CA LEU A 198 6.06 8.59 -8.82
C LEU A 198 4.54 8.69 -8.69
N ARG A 199 4.02 9.89 -8.42
CA ARG A 199 2.57 10.11 -8.26
C ARG A 199 1.79 9.80 -9.55
N GLN A 200 2.25 10.30 -10.69
CA GLN A 200 1.58 10.06 -11.97
C GLN A 200 1.54 8.57 -12.33
N GLU A 201 2.69 7.89 -12.22
CA GLU A 201 2.78 6.47 -12.55
C GLU A 201 1.99 5.60 -11.56
N THR A 202 2.07 5.89 -10.26
CA THR A 202 1.30 5.17 -9.22
C THR A 202 -0.20 5.32 -9.45
N GLY A 203 -0.67 6.54 -9.73
CA GLY A 203 -2.09 6.81 -9.98
C GLY A 203 -2.63 6.04 -11.18
N LEU A 204 -1.88 6.02 -12.29
CA LEU A 204 -2.24 5.29 -13.50
C LEU A 204 -2.36 3.79 -13.24
N ARG A 205 -1.33 3.16 -12.65
CA ARG A 205 -1.33 1.72 -12.35
C ARG A 205 -2.41 1.35 -11.34
N LEU A 206 -2.69 2.22 -10.38
CA LEU A 206 -3.72 1.97 -9.38
C LEU A 206 -5.12 1.95 -9.99
N CYS A 207 -5.41 2.77 -11.00
CA CYS A 207 -6.68 2.70 -11.74
C CYS A 207 -6.93 1.31 -12.33
N GLU A 208 -5.90 0.64 -12.87
CA GLU A 208 -6.04 -0.71 -13.41
C GLU A 208 -6.33 -1.77 -12.34
N LYS A 209 -5.93 -1.53 -11.09
CA LYS A 209 -6.16 -2.44 -9.97
C LYS A 209 -7.47 -2.18 -9.24
N VAL A 210 -7.91 -0.92 -9.18
CA VAL A 210 -9.07 -0.49 -8.38
C VAL A 210 -10.37 -0.68 -9.13
N PHE A 211 -10.43 -0.42 -10.43
CA PHE A 211 -11.67 -0.54 -11.19
C PHE A 211 -11.90 -1.98 -11.66
N ASP A 212 -13.13 -2.46 -11.50
CA ASP A 212 -13.54 -3.77 -12.00
C ASP A 212 -13.79 -3.70 -13.52
N PRO A 213 -13.15 -4.54 -14.35
CA PRO A 213 -13.30 -4.50 -15.81
C PRO A 213 -14.73 -4.73 -16.32
N GLN A 214 -15.59 -5.40 -15.54
CA GLN A 214 -16.96 -5.70 -15.95
C GLN A 214 -17.94 -4.58 -15.57
N THR A 215 -17.71 -3.93 -14.43
CA THR A 215 -18.66 -2.94 -13.90
C THR A 215 -18.20 -1.50 -14.03
N ASP A 216 -16.93 -1.28 -14.36
CA ASP A 216 -16.25 0.01 -14.43
C ASP A 216 -16.34 0.83 -13.12
N LYS A 217 -16.64 0.17 -12.00
CA LYS A 217 -16.79 0.80 -10.67
C LYS A 217 -15.59 0.51 -9.78
N PRO A 218 -15.29 1.39 -8.81
CA PRO A 218 -14.26 1.15 -7.81
C PRO A 218 -14.58 -0.10 -6.97
N SER A 219 -13.63 -1.03 -6.93
CA SER A 219 -13.75 -2.30 -6.23
C SER A 219 -13.80 -2.11 -4.72
N LYS A 220 -14.77 -2.77 -4.06
CA LYS A 220 -14.89 -2.79 -2.59
C LYS A 220 -13.64 -3.35 -1.90
N TRP A 221 -12.84 -4.14 -2.61
CA TRP A 221 -11.58 -4.74 -2.15
C TRP A 221 -10.43 -3.74 -2.04
N TRP A 222 -10.62 -2.54 -2.57
CA TRP A 222 -9.69 -1.42 -2.46
C TRP A 222 -10.30 -0.28 -1.65
N THR A 223 -11.58 0.04 -1.86
CA THR A 223 -12.23 1.15 -1.15
C THR A 223 -12.40 0.91 0.35
N CYS A 224 -12.36 -0.35 0.81
CA CYS A 224 -12.37 -0.66 2.25
C CYS A 224 -11.14 -0.10 3.01
N PHE A 225 -10.04 0.20 2.30
CA PHE A 225 -8.82 0.74 2.89
C PHE A 225 -8.79 2.26 2.99
N VAL A 226 -9.77 2.99 2.41
CA VAL A 226 -9.77 4.47 2.36
C VAL A 226 -9.67 5.14 3.73
N LYS A 227 -10.25 4.52 4.77
CA LYS A 227 -10.21 5.04 6.15
C LYS A 227 -8.98 4.60 6.94
N LYS A 228 -8.12 3.76 6.37
CA LYS A 228 -6.90 3.27 7.03
C LYS A 228 -5.76 4.25 6.73
N GLN A 229 -4.97 4.53 7.75
CA GLN A 229 -3.84 5.45 7.66
C GLN A 229 -2.57 4.73 8.06
N PHE A 230 -1.68 4.56 7.08
CA PHE A 230 -0.35 4.05 7.33
C PHE A 230 0.41 4.99 8.28
N MET A 231 0.98 4.44 9.35
CA MET A 231 1.64 5.20 10.44
C MET A 231 0.78 6.29 11.11
N ASN A 232 -0.54 6.25 10.94
CA ASN A 232 -1.45 7.36 11.28
C ASN A 232 -1.03 8.71 10.65
N LYS A 233 -0.42 8.66 9.45
CA LYS A 233 0.01 9.82 8.68
C LYS A 233 -0.81 9.92 7.38
N SER A 234 -0.83 11.13 6.82
CA SER A 234 -1.60 11.48 5.61
C SER A 234 -0.82 12.57 4.88
N LEU A 235 -0.76 12.50 3.54
CA LEU A 235 -0.11 13.54 2.73
C LEU A 235 -1.02 14.75 2.56
N SER A 236 -2.33 14.55 2.64
CA SER A 236 -3.33 15.61 2.71
C SER A 236 -3.65 15.97 4.16
N ALA A 237 -3.96 17.22 4.44
CA ALA A 237 -4.42 17.66 5.76
C ALA A 237 -5.70 16.91 6.18
N PRO A 238 -5.93 16.69 7.50
CA PRO A 238 -7.17 16.10 7.98
C PRO A 238 -8.38 16.92 7.50
N GLY A 239 -9.28 16.32 6.70
CA GLY A 239 -10.55 16.94 6.29
C GLY A 239 -10.69 17.35 4.82
N GLN A 240 -9.72 17.05 3.94
CA GLN A 240 -9.84 17.22 2.49
C GLN A 240 -10.14 15.91 1.73
#